data_AF-A0A9D8UZR4-F1
#
_entry.id   AF-A0A9D8UZR4-F1
#
_cell.length_a   1.000
_cell.length_b   1.000
_cell.length_c   1.000
_cell.angle_alpha   90.00
_cell.angle_beta   90.00
_cell.angle_gamma   90.00
#
_symmetry.space_group_name_H-M   'P 1'
#
loop_
_entity.id
_entity.type
_entity.pdbx_description
1 polymer ?
#
loop_
_entity_poly.entity_id
_entity_poly.type
_entity_poly.pdbx_seq_one_letter_code
_entity_poly.pdbx_strand_id
1 'polypeptide(L)'
;MQRKGSIGQAVAGALTGRKRAVVNARETLDLLDDIKLGMLSGEVPTDKLEGLLERVQHEREGVDDPELNNLLDHIELRARVELAKFGRSA
;
A
#
# COMPACT_ATOMS: atom_id res chain seq x y z
N MET A 1 30.50 30.16 11.15
CA MET A 1 30.73 28.74 11.50
C MET A 1 29.40 28.11 11.92
N GLN A 2 28.54 27.68 10.97
CA GLN A 2 27.28 26.96 11.25
C GLN A 2 26.90 26.04 10.08
N ARG A 3 27.60 24.92 9.91
CA ARG A 3 27.24 23.87 8.91
C ARG A 3 27.39 22.45 9.44
N LYS A 4 27.16 22.22 10.75
CA LYS A 4 27.26 20.87 11.35
C LYS A 4 25.95 20.29 11.92
N GLY A 5 24.84 21.04 11.94
CA GLY A 5 23.56 20.56 12.49
C GLY A 5 22.56 19.94 11.49
N SER A 6 22.64 20.29 10.21
CA SER A 6 21.57 19.97 9.23
C SER A 6 21.66 18.54 8.65
N ILE A 7 22.86 17.99 8.50
CA ILE A 7 23.05 16.64 7.91
C ILE A 7 22.53 15.54 8.84
N GLY A 8 22.69 15.69 10.17
CA GLY A 8 22.23 14.70 11.14
C GLY A 8 20.70 14.52 11.17
N GLN A 9 19.94 15.62 11.05
CA GLN A 9 18.47 15.58 11.03
C GLN A 9 17.93 14.99 9.71
N ALA A 10 18.52 15.33 8.57
CA ALA A 10 18.11 14.78 7.28
C ALA A 10 18.30 13.25 7.22
N VAL A 11 19.43 12.74 7.72
CA VAL A 11 19.72 11.30 7.76
C VAL A 11 18.78 10.57 8.73
N ALA A 12 18.49 11.14 9.90
CA ALA A 12 17.54 10.57 10.85
C ALA A 12 16.09 10.54 10.31
N GLY A 13 15.68 11.60 9.59
CA GLY A 13 14.40 11.66 8.89
C GLY A 13 14.26 10.59 7.82
N ALA A 14 15.28 10.43 6.97
CA ALA A 14 15.31 9.41 5.91
C ALA A 14 15.24 7.97 6.48
N LEU A 15 15.94 7.69 7.59
CA LEU A 15 15.88 6.38 8.25
C LEU A 15 14.49 6.09 8.84
N THR A 16 13.81 7.11 9.36
CA THR A 16 12.44 7.00 9.88
C THR A 16 11.45 6.78 8.74
N GLY A 17 11.58 7.51 7.63
CA GLY A 17 10.76 7.34 6.44
C GLY A 17 10.89 5.92 5.85
N ARG A 18 12.12 5.42 5.71
CA ARG A 18 12.37 4.05 5.24
C ARG A 18 11.74 2.99 6.15
N LYS A 19 11.86 3.13 7.48
CA LYS A 19 11.22 2.21 8.43
C LYS A 19 9.70 2.20 8.27
N ARG A 20 9.08 3.38 8.16
CA ARG A 20 7.63 3.49 7.95
C ARG A 20 7.19 2.86 6.64
N ALA A 21 7.92 3.10 5.54
CA ALA A 21 7.62 2.49 4.24
C ALA A 21 7.66 0.95 4.30
N VAL A 22 8.64 0.37 5.00
CA VAL A 22 8.75 -1.09 5.16
C VAL A 22 7.61 -1.67 6.00
N VAL A 23 7.23 -1.00 7.09
CA VAL A 23 6.06 -1.42 7.89
C VAL A 23 4.80 -1.35 7.05
N ASN A 24 4.64 -0.26 6.29
CA ASN A 24 3.46 -0.08 5.47
C ASN A 24 3.32 -1.19 4.42
N ALA A 25 4.41 -1.50 3.73
CA ALA A 25 4.47 -2.55 2.73
C ALA A 25 4.16 -3.94 3.32
N ARG A 26 4.62 -4.24 4.53
CA ARG A 26 4.33 -5.53 5.20
C ARG A 26 2.84 -5.70 5.47
N GLU A 27 2.19 -4.69 6.02
CA GLU A 27 0.75 -4.74 6.29
C GLU A 27 -0.06 -4.88 4.98
N THR A 28 0.37 -4.25 3.89
CA THR A 28 -0.26 -4.42 2.57
C THR A 28 -0.07 -5.85 2.03
N LEU A 29 1.11 -6.44 2.21
CA LEU A 29 1.36 -7.85 1.85
C LEU A 29 0.50 -8.81 2.69
N ASP A 30 0.40 -8.58 4.01
CA ASP A 30 -0.43 -9.39 4.90
C ASP A 30 -1.92 -9.34 4.47
N LEU A 31 -2.42 -8.15 4.12
CA LEU A 31 -3.79 -7.98 3.61
C LEU A 31 -4.02 -8.70 2.27
N LEU A 32 -3.03 -8.67 1.37
CA LEU A 32 -3.08 -9.38 0.09
C LEU A 32 -3.11 -10.91 0.29
N ASP A 33 -2.34 -11.43 1.25
CA ASP A 33 -2.35 -12.85 1.60
C ASP A 33 -3.71 -13.26 2.18
N ASP A 34 -4.28 -12.43 3.03
CA ASP A 34 -5.61 -12.61 3.59
C ASP A 34 -6.72 -12.63 2.52
N ILE A 35 -6.62 -11.78 1.50
CA ILE A 35 -7.53 -11.77 0.35
C ILE A 35 -7.37 -13.06 -0.45
N LYS A 36 -6.12 -13.45 -0.72
CA LYS A 36 -5.78 -14.68 -1.45
C LYS A 36 -6.33 -15.91 -0.75
N LEU A 37 -6.20 -16.00 0.57
CA LEU A 37 -6.75 -17.11 1.35
C LEU A 37 -8.27 -17.19 1.22
N GLY A 38 -8.98 -16.07 1.37
CA GLY A 38 -10.44 -16.03 1.16
C GLY A 38 -10.85 -16.49 -0.23
N MET A 39 -10.16 -15.99 -1.27
CA MET A 39 -10.39 -16.39 -2.66
C MET A 39 -10.17 -17.88 -2.90
N LEU A 40 -9.11 -18.46 -2.34
CA LEU A 40 -8.82 -19.90 -2.44
C LEU A 40 -9.86 -20.75 -1.70
N SER A 41 -10.50 -20.20 -0.67
CA SER A 41 -11.62 -20.82 0.04
C SER A 41 -12.97 -20.68 -0.70
N GLY A 42 -13.00 -20.01 -1.86
CA GLY A 42 -14.22 -19.77 -2.64
C GLY A 42 -15.04 -18.58 -2.16
N GLU A 43 -14.49 -17.74 -1.28
CA GLU A 43 -15.11 -16.53 -0.77
C GLU A 43 -14.51 -15.30 -1.46
N VAL A 44 -15.29 -14.22 -1.54
CA VAL A 44 -14.77 -12.92 -1.96
C VAL A 44 -14.79 -11.97 -0.76
N PRO A 45 -13.62 -11.66 -0.17
CA PRO A 45 -13.55 -10.86 1.04
C PRO A 45 -13.69 -9.37 0.69
N THR A 46 -14.93 -8.92 0.43
CA THR A 46 -15.22 -7.55 -0.03
C THR A 46 -14.66 -6.49 0.90
N ASP A 47 -14.78 -6.68 2.20
CA ASP A 47 -14.33 -5.70 3.20
C ASP A 47 -12.80 -5.56 3.19
N LYS A 48 -12.09 -6.66 2.89
CA LYS A 48 -10.64 -6.65 2.73
C LYS A 48 -10.21 -6.00 1.41
N LEU A 49 -10.98 -6.20 0.34
CA LEU A 49 -10.76 -5.53 -0.94
C LEU A 49 -10.97 -4.01 -0.83
N GLU A 50 -11.98 -3.56 -0.09
CA GLU A 50 -12.22 -2.15 0.22
C GLU A 50 -11.06 -1.57 1.05
N GLY A 51 -10.65 -2.26 2.12
CA GLY A 51 -9.49 -1.85 2.92
C GLY A 51 -8.19 -1.82 2.11
N LEU A 52 -8.02 -2.69 1.13
CA LEU A 52 -6.88 -2.67 0.21
C LEU A 52 -6.87 -1.42 -0.67
N LEU A 53 -8.04 -0.96 -1.14
CA LEU A 53 -8.14 0.27 -1.93
C LEU A 53 -7.75 1.51 -1.11
N GLU A 54 -8.27 1.62 0.12
CA GLU A 54 -7.89 2.69 1.05
C GLU A 54 -6.39 2.69 1.31
N ARG A 55 -5.83 1.50 1.51
CA ARG A 55 -4.41 1.33 1.78
C ARG A 55 -3.53 1.74 0.60
N VAL A 56 -3.89 1.31 -0.60
CA VAL A 56 -3.19 1.69 -1.84
C VAL A 56 -3.21 3.20 -2.03
N GLN A 57 -4.34 3.88 -1.77
CA GLN A 57 -4.41 5.34 -1.85
C GLN A 57 -3.45 6.01 -0.86
N HIS A 58 -3.43 5.56 0.40
CA HIS A 58 -2.52 6.12 1.41
C HIS A 58 -1.04 5.89 1.08
N GLU A 59 -0.67 4.74 0.50
CA GLU A 59 0.73 4.49 0.13
C GLU A 59 1.22 5.41 -0.99
N ARG A 60 0.36 5.79 -1.94
CA ARG A 60 0.71 6.69 -3.05
C ARG A 60 1.13 8.08 -2.60
N GLU A 61 0.62 8.57 -1.48
CA GLU A 61 0.93 9.92 -0.97
C GLU A 61 2.42 10.13 -0.65
N GLY A 62 3.19 9.04 -0.50
CA GLY A 62 4.61 9.08 -0.16
C GLY A 62 5.56 8.38 -1.13
N VAL A 63 5.11 8.05 -2.36
CA VAL A 63 5.88 7.24 -3.32
C VAL A 63 6.19 8.03 -4.60
N ASP A 64 7.48 8.34 -4.79
CA ASP A 64 8.01 8.94 -6.02
C ASP A 64 8.56 7.90 -7.03
N ASP A 65 8.58 6.62 -6.65
CA ASP A 65 9.07 5.52 -7.48
C ASP A 65 8.02 5.15 -8.56
N PRO A 66 8.34 5.31 -9.87
CA PRO A 66 7.39 5.00 -10.94
C PRO A 66 7.01 3.51 -11.02
N GLU A 67 7.92 2.60 -10.71
CA GLU A 67 7.66 1.16 -10.77
C GLU A 67 6.71 0.75 -9.64
N LEU A 68 6.91 1.31 -8.45
CA LEU A 68 6.01 1.09 -7.32
C LEU A 68 4.62 1.67 -7.60
N ASN A 69 4.54 2.88 -8.18
CA ASN A 69 3.25 3.46 -8.57
C ASN A 69 2.50 2.60 -9.59
N ASN A 70 3.19 2.06 -10.60
CA ASN A 70 2.59 1.15 -11.56
C ASN A 70 2.10 -0.15 -10.91
N LEU A 71 2.87 -0.71 -9.95
CA LEU A 71 2.42 -1.87 -9.19
C LEU A 71 1.15 -1.57 -8.38
N LEU A 72 1.07 -0.40 -7.74
CA LEU A 72 -0.10 0.07 -7.01
C LEU A 72 -1.32 0.24 -7.94
N ASP A 73 -1.14 0.76 -9.16
CA ASP A 73 -2.21 0.83 -10.18
C ASP A 73 -2.77 -0.56 -10.51
N HIS A 74 -1.87 -1.53 -10.67
CA HIS A 74 -2.23 -2.90 -10.97
C HIS A 74 -2.98 -3.60 -9.82
N ILE A 75 -2.66 -3.28 -8.57
CA ILE A 75 -3.36 -3.78 -7.38
C ILE A 75 -4.76 -3.16 -7.32
N GLU A 76 -4.84 -1.84 -7.43
CA GLU A 76 -6.09 -1.08 -7.41
C GLU A 76 -7.08 -1.56 -8.47
N LEU A 77 -6.63 -1.70 -9.73
CA LEU A 77 -7.46 -2.15 -10.83
C LEU A 77 -8.06 -3.53 -10.56
N ARG A 78 -7.24 -4.48 -10.05
CA ARG A 78 -7.72 -5.84 -9.74
C ARG A 78 -8.72 -5.84 -8.60
N ALA A 79 -8.49 -5.06 -7.54
CA ALA A 79 -9.41 -4.96 -6.42
C ALA A 79 -10.77 -4.36 -6.86
N ARG A 80 -10.75 -3.28 -7.66
CA ARG A 80 -11.98 -2.68 -8.23
C ARG A 80 -12.73 -3.66 -9.13
N VAL A 81 -12.02 -4.37 -10.02
CA VAL A 81 -12.64 -5.39 -10.89
C VAL A 81 -13.27 -6.49 -10.06
N GLU A 82 -12.60 -6.94 -9.00
CA GLU A 82 -13.15 -7.97 -8.14
C GLU A 82 -14.41 -7.50 -7.42
N LEU A 83 -14.41 -6.30 -6.82
CA LEU A 83 -15.61 -5.71 -6.21
C LEU A 83 -16.76 -5.54 -7.21
N ALA A 84 -16.46 -5.13 -8.44
CA ALA A 84 -17.45 -4.96 -9.50
C ALA A 84 -18.16 -6.27 -9.88
N LYS A 85 -17.46 -7.42 -9.84
CA LYS A 85 -18.09 -8.74 -10.06
C LYS A 85 -19.21 -9.05 -9.06
N PHE A 86 -19.23 -8.40 -7.90
CA PHE A 86 -20.23 -8.58 -6.84
C PHE A 86 -21.20 -7.40 -6.70
N GLY A 87 -21.22 -6.48 -7.67
CA GLY A 87 -22.16 -5.36 -7.68
C GLY A 87 -21.84 -4.24 -6.67
N ARG A 88 -20.63 -4.23 -6.08
CA ARG A 88 -20.13 -3.09 -5.31
C ARG A 88 -19.23 -2.25 -6.22
N SER A 89 -19.81 -1.23 -6.83
CA SER A 89 -19.06 -0.21 -7.57
C SER A 89 -19.66 1.14 -7.19
N ALA A 90 -18.91 1.95 -6.46
CA ALA A 90 -19.14 3.38 -6.28
C ALA A 90 -17.83 4.10 -6.59
#